data_AF-A0A7Y3ICC7-F1
#
_entry.id   AF-A0A7Y3ICC7-F1
#
_cell.length_a   1.000
_cell.length_b   1.000
_cell.length_c   1.000
_cell.angle_alpha   90.00
_cell.angle_beta   90.00
_cell.angle_gamma   90.00
#
_symmetry.space_group_name_H-M   'P 1'
#
loop_
_entity.id
_entity.type
_entity.pdbx_description
1 polymer ?
#
loop_
_entity_poly.entity_id
_entity_poly.type
_entity_poly.pdbx_seq_one_letter_code
_entity_poly.pdbx_strand_id
1 'polypeptide(L)'
;MSPRKSLSNVILPVYVLAAFVGTMSLGVEDLDAQDFQVVEATIADVHGAFRSGDLTCRQLVQSYLDRIAAYDQQGPQLNTVQSLNPNALEQADSLDAAMRDGGMVGPMHCVPVLLKDQV
;
A
#
# COMPACT_ATOMS: atom_id res chain seq x y z
N MET A 1 -3.69 24.39 -65.31
CA MET A 1 -5.03 24.53 -64.69
C MET A 1 -5.57 23.13 -64.46
N SER A 2 -5.87 22.83 -63.19
CA SER A 2 -6.32 21.58 -62.53
C SER A 2 -6.35 20.23 -63.29
N PRO A 3 -5.89 19.12 -62.66
CA PRO A 3 -5.63 17.85 -63.30
C PRO A 3 -6.66 16.74 -62.98
N ARG A 4 -6.69 15.78 -63.92
CA ARG A 4 -6.59 14.32 -63.75
C ARG A 4 -7.76 13.47 -63.22
N LYS A 5 -8.30 12.72 -64.19
CA LYS A 5 -8.29 11.24 -64.33
C LYS A 5 -9.17 10.41 -63.39
N SER A 6 -10.32 10.09 -63.98
CA SER A 6 -11.20 8.95 -63.77
C SER A 6 -10.49 7.58 -63.68
N LEU A 7 -10.84 6.87 -62.61
CA LEU A 7 -11.25 5.44 -62.51
C LEU A 7 -10.40 4.37 -63.21
N SER A 8 -9.83 3.45 -62.43
CA SER A 8 -10.42 2.10 -62.35
C SER A 8 -9.77 1.25 -61.25
N ASN A 9 -10.65 0.47 -60.65
CA ASN A 9 -10.55 -0.29 -59.41
C ASN A 9 -9.81 -1.63 -59.60
N VAL A 10 -9.84 -2.45 -58.54
CA VAL A 10 -9.43 -3.87 -58.40
C VAL A 10 -7.93 -4.03 -58.09
N ILE A 11 -7.44 -4.50 -56.94
CA ILE A 11 -7.84 -5.65 -56.12
C ILE A 11 -7.47 -5.36 -54.64
N LEU A 12 -8.43 -5.42 -53.73
CA LEU A 12 -8.22 -5.75 -52.31
C LEU A 12 -9.02 -7.03 -52.09
N PRO A 13 -8.47 -8.06 -51.43
CA PRO A 13 -8.67 -8.12 -49.98
C PRO A 13 -7.49 -8.79 -49.24
N VAL A 14 -7.63 -9.02 -47.93
CA VAL A 14 -6.73 -9.82 -47.05
C VAL A 14 -5.64 -9.08 -46.26
N TYR A 15 -5.84 -7.82 -45.85
CA TYR A 15 -5.01 -7.26 -44.74
C TYR A 15 -5.74 -6.45 -43.68
N VAL A 16 -7.08 -6.34 -43.74
CA VAL A 16 -7.84 -5.44 -42.84
C VAL A 16 -8.76 -6.20 -41.88
N LEU A 17 -8.61 -7.52 -41.70
CA LEU A 17 -9.31 -8.19 -40.61
C LEU A 17 -8.40 -8.28 -39.36
N ALA A 18 -8.62 -7.31 -38.48
CA ALA A 18 -8.44 -7.43 -37.04
C ALA A 18 -7.00 -7.58 -36.51
N ALA A 19 -6.19 -6.54 -36.75
CA ALA A 19 -5.19 -6.07 -35.80
C ALA A 19 -5.86 -5.49 -34.52
N PHE A 20 -6.77 -6.26 -33.90
CA PHE A 20 -7.57 -5.88 -32.73
C PHE A 20 -7.47 -6.91 -31.60
N VAL A 21 -6.35 -7.64 -31.52
CA VAL A 21 -5.87 -8.21 -30.26
C VAL A 21 -4.72 -7.32 -29.79
N GLY A 22 -5.03 -6.03 -29.67
CA GLY A 22 -4.20 -5.11 -28.90
C GLY A 22 -4.18 -5.66 -27.49
N THR A 23 -2.99 -6.06 -27.05
CA THR A 23 -2.64 -6.35 -25.66
C THR A 23 -3.37 -5.40 -24.73
N MET A 24 -4.46 -5.87 -24.15
CA MET A 24 -5.09 -5.24 -23.02
C MET A 24 -4.14 -5.51 -21.85
N SER A 25 -3.09 -4.69 -21.77
CA SER A 25 -2.37 -4.49 -20.51
C SER A 25 -3.45 -4.00 -19.56
N LEU A 26 -3.93 -4.91 -18.73
CA LEU A 26 -4.47 -4.56 -17.43
C LEU A 26 -3.33 -3.78 -16.78
N GLY A 27 -3.40 -2.46 -16.87
CA GLY A 27 -2.72 -1.60 -15.91
C GLY A 27 -3.29 -2.03 -14.57
N VAL A 28 -2.57 -2.93 -13.91
CA VAL A 28 -2.57 -2.95 -12.46
C VAL A 28 -1.95 -1.60 -12.15
N GLU A 29 -2.79 -0.58 -12.02
CA GLU A 29 -2.43 0.58 -11.25
C GLU A 29 -2.22 0.01 -9.85
N ASP A 30 -0.97 -0.39 -9.58
CA ASP A 30 -0.46 -0.42 -8.23
C ASP A 30 -0.65 1.02 -7.78
N LEU A 31 -1.82 1.27 -7.18
CA LEU A 31 -2.13 2.52 -6.54
C LEU A 31 -1.12 2.59 -5.42
N ASP A 32 0.05 3.15 -5.74
CA ASP A 32 1.16 3.45 -4.84
C ASP A 32 0.52 3.80 -3.50
N ALA A 33 0.45 2.79 -2.61
CA ALA A 33 -0.05 2.97 -1.27
C ALA A 33 0.95 3.94 -0.67
N GLN A 34 0.56 5.20 -0.60
CA GLN A 34 1.45 6.29 -0.30
C GLN A 34 2.16 5.95 1.01
N ASP A 35 3.46 5.66 0.94
CA ASP A 35 4.16 5.01 2.05
C ASP A 35 4.17 5.97 3.25
N PHE A 36 3.32 5.66 4.24
CA PHE A 36 3.05 6.55 5.36
C PHE A 36 4.34 6.73 6.16
N GLN A 37 4.80 7.98 6.25
CA GLN A 37 6.04 8.31 6.96
C GLN A 37 5.82 8.22 8.47
N VAL A 38 6.19 7.09 9.07
CA VAL A 38 6.07 6.86 10.51
C VAL A 38 7.04 7.66 11.37
N VAL A 39 8.13 8.13 10.79
CA VAL A 39 9.16 8.90 11.52
C VAL A 39 8.61 10.29 11.85
N GLU A 40 8.64 10.66 13.13
CA GLU A 40 8.10 11.92 13.65
C GLU A 40 6.59 12.10 13.45
N ALA A 41 5.86 11.08 13.00
CA ALA A 41 4.40 11.13 12.94
C ALA A 41 3.81 11.15 14.35
N THR A 42 2.92 12.11 14.60
CA THR A 42 2.18 12.15 15.87
C THR A 42 1.04 11.13 15.86
N ILE A 43 0.51 10.81 17.04
CA ILE A 43 -0.71 9.96 17.15
C ILE A 43 -1.87 10.59 16.35
N ALA A 44 -1.97 11.93 16.35
CA ALA A 44 -3.01 12.63 15.60
C ALA A 44 -2.87 12.44 14.08
N ASP A 45 -1.64 12.43 13.56
CA ASP A 45 -1.37 12.19 12.14
C ASP A 45 -1.73 10.76 11.73
N VAL A 46 -1.29 9.78 12.54
CA VAL A 46 -1.60 8.35 12.35
C VAL A 46 -3.11 8.12 12.37
N HIS A 47 -3.82 8.68 13.34
CA HIS A 47 -5.28 8.57 13.41
C HIS A 47 -5.97 9.31 12.28
N GLY A 48 -5.39 10.40 11.79
CA GLY A 48 -5.82 11.07 10.56
C GLY A 48 -5.78 10.12 9.37
N ALA A 49 -4.64 9.45 9.17
CA ALA A 49 -4.43 8.49 8.09
C ALA A 49 -5.34 7.26 8.19
N PHE A 50 -5.63 6.76 9.40
CA PHE A 50 -6.64 5.70 9.58
C PHE A 50 -8.03 6.15 9.14
N ARG A 51 -8.42 7.39 9.43
CA ARG A 51 -9.74 7.92 9.07
C ARG A 51 -9.86 8.21 7.58
N SER A 52 -8.79 8.62 6.91
CA SER A 52 -8.77 8.82 5.45
C SER A 52 -8.67 7.51 4.68
N GLY A 53 -8.23 6.43 5.33
CA GLY A 53 -7.99 5.14 4.69
C GLY A 53 -6.61 5.03 4.02
N ASP A 54 -5.74 6.01 4.24
CA ASP A 54 -4.36 6.04 3.71
C ASP A 54 -3.42 5.09 4.46
N LEU A 55 -3.83 4.65 5.65
CA LEU A 55 -3.06 3.75 6.50
C LEU A 55 -3.98 2.72 7.16
N THR A 56 -3.49 1.49 7.29
CA THR A 56 -4.10 0.44 8.12
C THR A 56 -3.25 0.14 9.35
N CYS A 57 -3.86 -0.44 10.36
CA CYS A 57 -3.17 -0.96 11.53
C CYS A 57 -2.06 -1.93 11.18
N ARG A 58 -2.36 -2.87 10.27
CA ARG A 58 -1.38 -3.84 9.81
C ARG A 58 -0.15 -3.16 9.20
N GLN A 59 -0.37 -2.17 8.32
CA GLN A 59 0.72 -1.41 7.69
C GLN A 59 1.56 -0.66 8.73
N LEU A 60 0.91 0.02 9.68
CA LEU A 60 1.62 0.75 10.73
C LEU A 60 2.48 -0.20 11.58
N VAL A 61 1.92 -1.30 12.08
CA VAL A 61 2.66 -2.26 12.90
C VAL A 61 3.79 -2.91 12.11
N GLN A 62 3.55 -3.30 10.85
CA GLN A 62 4.59 -3.86 9.99
C GLN A 62 5.75 -2.89 9.80
N SER A 63 5.48 -1.60 9.56
CA SER A 63 6.54 -0.60 9.38
C SER A 63 7.46 -0.48 10.61
N TYR A 64 6.91 -0.61 11.83
CA TYR A 64 7.72 -0.62 13.05
C TYR A 64 8.50 -1.91 13.21
N LEU A 65 7.91 -3.07 12.90
CA LEU A 65 8.61 -4.36 12.92
C LEU A 65 9.78 -4.38 11.94
N ASP A 66 9.60 -3.83 10.73
CA ASP A 66 10.65 -3.73 9.71
C ASP A 66 11.80 -2.83 10.18
N ARG A 67 11.49 -1.71 10.85
CA ARG A 67 12.51 -0.84 11.47
C ARG A 67 13.25 -1.54 12.60
N ILE A 68 12.55 -2.26 13.47
CA ILE A 68 13.17 -3.04 14.54
C ILE A 68 14.10 -4.09 13.94
N ALA A 69 13.66 -4.81 12.91
CA ALA A 69 14.50 -5.79 12.22
C ALA A 69 15.75 -5.15 11.59
N ALA A 70 15.61 -3.98 10.95
CA ALA A 70 16.70 -3.28 10.28
C ALA A 70 17.73 -2.63 11.21
N TYR A 71 17.30 -2.19 12.41
CA TYR A 71 18.15 -1.39 13.31
C TYR A 71 18.53 -2.06 14.63
N ASP A 72 17.71 -2.96 15.15
CA ASP A 72 17.89 -3.48 16.52
C ASP A 72 18.94 -4.59 16.57
N GLN A 73 18.76 -5.64 15.77
CA GLN A 73 19.65 -6.80 15.69
C GLN A 73 20.50 -6.80 14.40
N GLN A 74 20.06 -6.07 13.39
CA GLN A 74 20.80 -5.85 12.15
C GLN A 74 21.28 -4.40 12.06
N GLY A 75 22.09 -4.09 11.05
CA GLY A 75 22.60 -2.75 10.83
C GLY A 75 23.39 -2.21 12.03
N PRO A 76 22.98 -1.07 12.65
CA PRO A 76 23.67 -0.44 13.77
C PRO A 76 23.65 -1.25 15.07
N GLN A 77 22.85 -2.32 15.18
CA GLN A 77 22.79 -3.21 16.35
C GLN A 77 22.51 -2.46 17.65
N LEU A 78 21.37 -1.76 17.70
CA LEU A 78 20.99 -0.96 18.86
C LEU A 78 20.74 -1.82 20.11
N ASN A 79 20.32 -3.07 19.95
CA ASN A 79 20.07 -4.02 21.05
C ASN A 79 19.12 -3.46 22.13
N THR A 80 18.02 -2.86 21.69
CA THR A 80 17.03 -2.17 22.52
C THR A 80 15.75 -2.97 22.75
N VAL A 81 15.41 -3.90 21.86
CA VAL A 81 14.18 -4.71 21.94
C VAL A 81 14.51 -6.14 22.37
N GLN A 82 14.11 -6.54 23.58
CA GLN A 82 14.39 -7.89 24.09
C GLN A 82 13.50 -8.97 23.48
N SER A 83 12.22 -8.66 23.26
CA SER A 83 11.27 -9.60 22.66
C SER A 83 10.14 -8.83 21.96
N LEU A 84 9.53 -9.50 20.99
CA LEU A 84 8.37 -9.00 20.25
C LEU A 84 7.15 -9.85 20.56
N ASN A 85 5.97 -9.22 20.59
CA ASN A 85 4.71 -9.95 20.69
C ASN A 85 4.47 -10.72 19.37
N PRO A 86 4.43 -12.07 19.38
CA PRO A 86 4.23 -12.85 18.16
C PRO A 86 2.86 -12.62 17.52
N ASN A 87 1.89 -12.10 18.29
CA ASN A 87 0.53 -11.85 17.84
C ASN A 87 0.31 -10.38 17.43
N ALA A 88 1.37 -9.57 17.30
CA ALA A 88 1.24 -8.13 17.03
C ALA A 88 0.47 -7.83 15.72
N LEU A 89 0.76 -8.56 14.65
CA LEU A 89 0.08 -8.38 13.36
C LEU A 89 -1.38 -8.88 13.41
N GLU A 90 -1.66 -9.98 14.11
CA GLU A 90 -3.03 -10.47 14.30
C GLU A 90 -3.88 -9.45 15.09
N GLN A 91 -3.32 -8.86 16.14
CA GLN A 91 -3.98 -7.79 16.89
C GLN A 91 -4.23 -6.57 16.00
N ALA A 92 -3.28 -6.20 15.15
CA ALA A 92 -3.44 -5.13 14.19
C ALA A 92 -4.60 -5.40 13.21
N ASP A 93 -4.66 -6.61 12.64
CA ASP A 93 -5.76 -7.03 11.75
C ASP A 93 -7.13 -6.96 12.45
N SER A 94 -7.18 -7.32 13.74
CA SER A 94 -8.42 -7.24 14.53
C SER A 94 -8.90 -5.79 14.74
N LEU A 95 -7.96 -4.84 14.87
CA LEU A 95 -8.27 -3.43 15.00
C LEU A 95 -8.67 -2.80 13.67
N ASP A 96 -8.08 -3.24 12.55
CA ASP A 96 -8.55 -2.89 11.21
C ASP A 96 -10.00 -3.37 10.98
N ALA A 97 -10.33 -4.57 11.46
CA ALA A 97 -11.71 -5.06 11.41
C ALA A 97 -12.66 -4.19 12.24
N ALA A 98 -12.29 -3.86 13.48
CA ALA A 98 -13.08 -2.96 14.31
C ALA A 98 -13.25 -1.57 13.68
N MET A 99 -12.20 -1.04 13.05
CA MET A 99 -12.24 0.24 12.34
C MET A 99 -13.26 0.24 11.20
N ARG A 100 -13.34 -0.85 10.43
CA ARG A 100 -14.33 -1.04 9.36
C ARG A 100 -15.77 -1.16 9.88
N ASP A 101 -15.95 -1.85 11.00
CA ASP A 101 -17.28 -2.22 11.49
C ASP A 101 -17.91 -1.13 12.39
N GLY A 102 -17.10 -0.38 13.12
CA GLY A 102 -17.58 0.59 14.12
C GLY A 102 -16.65 1.78 14.38
N GLY A 103 -15.54 1.89 13.65
CA GLY A 103 -14.55 2.94 13.83
C GLY A 103 -13.54 2.66 14.94
N MET A 104 -12.83 3.70 15.37
CA MET A 104 -11.76 3.57 16.36
C MET A 104 -12.28 3.13 17.73
N VAL A 105 -11.58 2.20 18.37
CA VAL A 105 -11.93 1.65 19.70
C VAL A 105 -11.52 2.54 20.88
N GLY A 106 -10.92 3.70 20.63
CA GLY A 106 -10.54 4.68 21.65
C GLY A 106 -9.34 5.57 21.27
N PRO A 107 -8.88 6.44 22.18
CA PRO A 107 -7.79 7.39 21.92
C PRO A 107 -6.42 6.76 21.62
N MET A 108 -6.25 5.48 21.92
CA MET A 108 -5.04 4.69 21.63
C MET A 108 -5.31 3.61 20.58
N HIS A 109 -6.39 3.74 19.80
CA HIS A 109 -6.68 2.78 18.74
C HIS A 109 -5.44 2.62 17.87
N CYS A 110 -4.90 1.40 17.89
CA CYS A 110 -3.82 0.98 17.03
C CYS A 110 -2.50 1.75 17.16
N VAL A 111 -2.22 2.34 18.31
CA VAL A 111 -0.93 2.96 18.61
C VAL A 111 0.01 1.88 19.16
N PRO A 112 1.10 1.49 18.46
CA PRO A 112 2.05 0.50 18.95
C PRO A 112 2.81 1.04 20.17
N VAL A 113 3.03 0.19 21.16
CA VAL A 113 3.76 0.55 22.38
C VAL A 113 4.83 -0.49 22.69
N LEU A 114 5.95 -0.03 23.22
CA LEU A 114 6.98 -0.88 23.82
C LEU A 114 6.89 -0.76 25.34
N LEU A 115 7.02 -1.89 26.03
CA LEU A 115 7.03 -1.96 27.48
C LEU A 115 8.44 -2.28 27.96
N LYS A 116 8.83 -1.67 29.08
CA LYS A 116 10.08 -2.01 29.75
C LYS A 116 9.96 -3.40 30.37
N ASP A 117 11.02 -4.21 30.31
CA ASP A 117 11.11 -5.59 30.80
C ASP A 117 10.97 -5.81 32.32
N GLN A 118 10.76 -4.74 33.08
CA GLN A 118 10.55 -4.78 34.53
C GLN A 118 9.08 -4.69 34.93
N VAL A 119 8.17 -4.79 33.96
CA VAL A 119 6.72 -4.82 34.18
C VAL A 119 6.18 -6.23 34.32
#